data_AF-A0A1M5GI06-F1
#
_entry.id   AF-A0A1M5GI06-F1
#
_cell.length_a   1.000
_cell.length_b   1.000
_cell.length_c   1.000
_cell.angle_alpha   90.00
_cell.angle_beta   90.00
_cell.angle_gamma   90.00
#
_symmetry.space_group_name_H-M   'P 1'
#
loop_
_entity.id
_entity.type
_entity.pdbx_description
1 polymer ?
#
loop_
_entity_poly.entity_id
_entity_poly.type
_entity_poly.pdbx_seq_one_letter_code
_entity_poly.pdbx_strand_id
1 'polypeptide(L)'
;MKLDDDIHNYYEHLVLERIAHLGLDRTKSADYLADLCCLALNQVPPRYIRYEVDMAFYLPQSERQQMEMNVEYAVEKAIKFLDQVVKKDEE
;
A
#
# COMPACT_ATOMS: atom_id res chain seq x y z
N MET A 1 -5.54 -24.93 4.39
CA MET A 1 -4.77 -23.71 4.68
C MET A 1 -4.26 -23.20 3.35
N LYS A 2 -4.77 -22.05 2.93
CA LYS A 2 -4.27 -21.29 1.79
C LYS A 2 -3.54 -20.10 2.38
N LEU A 3 -2.25 -19.98 2.10
CA LEU A 3 -1.39 -19.04 2.83
C LEU A 3 -1.85 -17.59 2.63
N ASP A 4 -2.33 -17.26 1.44
CA ASP A 4 -2.84 -15.96 1.01
C ASP A 4 -4.18 -15.56 1.65
N ASP A 5 -5.06 -16.53 1.90
CA ASP A 5 -6.36 -16.27 2.56
C ASP A 5 -6.19 -16.13 4.09
N ASP A 6 -5.22 -16.84 4.67
CA ASP A 6 -5.03 -16.96 6.12
C ASP A 6 -3.99 -15.99 6.68
N ILE A 7 -3.00 -15.54 5.88
CA ILE A 7 -1.88 -14.70 6.30
C ILE A 7 -1.64 -13.60 5.26
N HIS A 8 -1.74 -12.35 5.68
CA HIS A 8 -1.56 -11.17 4.81
C HIS A 8 -0.63 -10.15 5.47
N ASN A 9 0.02 -9.33 4.65
CA ASN A 9 0.82 -8.23 5.15
C ASN A 9 -0.11 -7.07 5.53
N TYR A 10 -0.07 -6.61 6.78
CA TYR A 10 -0.93 -5.51 7.24
C TYR A 10 -0.77 -4.23 6.41
N TYR A 11 0.41 -4.00 5.84
CA TYR A 11 0.63 -2.84 4.98
C TYR A 11 -0.22 -2.86 3.70
N GLU A 12 -0.70 -4.02 3.24
CA GLU A 12 -1.62 -4.11 2.11
C GLU A 12 -2.91 -3.33 2.39
N HIS A 13 -3.45 -3.45 3.61
CA HIS A 13 -4.62 -2.70 4.05
C HIS A 13 -4.37 -1.19 3.99
N LEU A 14 -3.29 -0.73 4.62
CA LEU A 14 -2.94 0.70 4.67
C LEU A 14 -2.69 1.29 3.28
N VAL A 15 -2.06 0.53 2.37
CA VAL A 15 -1.82 0.96 0.99
C VAL A 15 -3.15 1.12 0.25
N LEU A 16 -4.06 0.15 0.38
CA LEU A 16 -5.39 0.23 -0.23
C LEU A 16 -6.20 1.41 0.32
N GLU A 17 -6.19 1.63 1.64
CA GLU A 17 -6.82 2.80 2.27
C GLU A 17 -6.26 4.10 1.69
N ARG A 18 -4.93 4.21 1.55
CA ARG A 18 -4.30 5.40 0.98
C ARG A 18 -4.67 5.61 -0.49
N ILE A 19 -4.71 4.54 -1.29
CA ILE A 19 -5.13 4.59 -2.70
C ILE A 19 -6.56 5.08 -2.83
N ALA A 20 -7.47 4.54 -2.01
CA ALA A 20 -8.88 4.94 -1.97
C ALA A 20 -9.04 6.40 -1.49
N HIS A 21 -8.27 6.82 -0.47
CA HIS A 21 -8.26 8.19 0.03
C HIS A 21 -7.82 9.20 -1.06
N LEU A 22 -6.88 8.80 -1.92
CA LEU A 22 -6.44 9.60 -3.07
C LEU A 22 -7.40 9.52 -4.28
N GLY A 23 -8.43 8.67 -4.24
CA GLY A 23 -9.36 8.46 -5.35
C GLY A 23 -8.72 7.82 -6.59
N LEU A 24 -7.60 7.12 -6.41
CA LEU A 24 -6.85 6.50 -7.51
C LEU A 24 -7.58 5.27 -8.08
N ASP A 25 -8.36 4.59 -7.24
CA ASP A 25 -9.26 3.49 -7.61
C ASP A 25 -10.28 3.88 -8.70
N ARG A 26 -10.60 5.17 -8.81
CA ARG A 26 -11.56 5.71 -9.80
C ARG A 26 -10.90 6.34 -11.01
N THR A 27 -9.62 6.70 -10.90
CA THR A 27 -8.93 7.54 -11.90
C THR A 27 -7.83 6.80 -12.66
N LYS A 28 -7.31 5.69 -12.13
CA LYS A 28 -6.23 4.91 -12.72
C LYS A 28 -6.71 3.50 -13.11
N SER A 29 -6.00 2.86 -14.04
CA SER A 29 -6.32 1.50 -14.49
C SER A 29 -5.94 0.45 -13.46
N ALA A 30 -6.50 -0.76 -13.58
CA ALA A 30 -6.16 -1.88 -12.71
C ALA A 30 -4.65 -2.22 -12.75
N ASP A 31 -4.04 -2.16 -13.94
CA ASP A 31 -2.61 -2.43 -14.13
C ASP A 31 -1.75 -1.38 -13.40
N TYR A 32 -2.08 -0.09 -13.54
CA TYR A 32 -1.40 0.98 -12.82
C TYR A 32 -1.50 0.80 -11.29
N LEU A 33 -2.69 0.42 -10.81
CA LEU A 33 -2.91 0.19 -9.38
C LEU A 33 -2.13 -1.04 -8.88
N ALA A 34 -2.04 -2.10 -9.68
CA ALA A 34 -1.24 -3.28 -9.34
C ALA A 34 0.26 -2.93 -9.24
N ASP A 35 0.80 -2.19 -10.21
CA ASP A 35 2.19 -1.72 -10.17
C ASP A 35 2.45 -0.77 -9.00
N LEU A 36 1.50 0.14 -8.73
CA LEU A 36 1.55 1.05 -7.60
C LEU A 36 1.62 0.29 -6.27
N CYS A 37 0.77 -0.71 -6.07
CA CYS A 37 0.78 -1.56 -4.88
C CYS A 37 2.12 -2.29 -4.74
N CYS A 38 2.62 -2.91 -5.81
CA CYS A 38 3.92 -3.60 -5.79
C CYS A 38 5.07 -2.65 -5.40
N LEU A 39 5.11 -1.45 -5.99
CA LEU A 39 6.15 -0.47 -5.71
C LEU A 39 6.06 0.12 -4.30
N ALA A 40 4.85 0.33 -3.78
CA ALA A 40 4.65 0.86 -2.44
C ALA A 40 4.98 -0.20 -1.37
N LEU A 41 4.49 -1.44 -1.52
CA LEU A 41 4.68 -2.51 -0.55
C LEU A 41 6.15 -2.91 -0.40
N ASN A 42 6.93 -2.86 -1.48
CA ASN A 42 8.37 -3.13 -1.44
C ASN A 42 9.20 -2.04 -0.73
N GLN A 43 8.59 -0.91 -0.36
CA GLN A 43 9.26 0.19 0.35
C GLN A 43 8.95 0.25 1.85
N VAL A 44 8.01 -0.56 2.33
CA VAL A 44 7.62 -0.63 3.74
C VAL A 44 8.07 -1.96 4.35
N PRO A 45 8.36 -2.01 5.67
CA PRO A 45 8.77 -3.25 6.30
C PRO A 45 7.63 -4.28 6.24
N PRO A 46 7.90 -5.57 5.96
CA PRO A 46 6.85 -6.58 5.95
C PRO A 46 6.29 -6.82 7.35
N ARG A 47 4.96 -6.87 7.49
CA ARG A 47 4.29 -7.19 8.76
C ARG A 47 3.13 -8.15 8.54
N TYR A 48 3.43 -9.43 8.54
CA TYR A 48 2.43 -10.48 8.32
C TYR A 48 1.60 -10.77 9.57
N ILE A 49 0.30 -10.87 9.37
CA ILE A 49 -0.69 -11.12 10.40
C ILE A 49 -1.71 -12.16 9.92
N ARG A 50 -2.36 -12.82 10.87
CA ARG A 50 -3.47 -13.75 10.58
C ARG A 50 -4.83 -13.05 10.68
N TYR A 51 -5.00 -12.21 11.69
CA TYR A 51 -6.24 -11.48 11.93
C TYR A 51 -5.94 -9.99 12.19
N GLU A 52 -6.54 -9.10 11.42
CA GLU A 52 -6.41 -7.64 11.60
C GLU A 52 -6.86 -7.20 13.01
N VAL A 53 -7.89 -7.85 13.56
CA VAL A 53 -8.41 -7.57 14.91
C VAL A 53 -7.33 -7.71 15.98
N ASP A 54 -6.47 -8.73 15.90
CA ASP A 54 -5.38 -8.91 16.86
C ASP A 54 -4.44 -7.71 16.83
N MET A 55 -4.14 -7.23 15.63
CA MET A 55 -3.22 -6.10 15.49
C MET A 55 -3.82 -4.80 15.99
N ALA A 56 -5.11 -4.53 15.75
CA ALA A 56 -5.78 -3.32 16.22
C ALA A 56 -5.83 -3.21 17.76
N PHE A 57 -5.87 -4.34 18.48
CA PHE A 57 -5.85 -4.35 19.96
C PHE A 57 -4.46 -4.10 20.54
N TYR A 58 -3.39 -4.57 19.87
CA TYR A 58 -2.02 -4.47 20.41
C TYR A 58 -1.20 -3.33 19.83
N LEU A 59 -1.60 -2.73 18.71
CA LEU A 59 -0.84 -1.66 18.05
C LEU A 59 -1.04 -0.33 18.78
N PRO A 60 0.02 0.26 19.36
CA PRO A 60 -0.05 1.61 19.93
C PRO A 60 -0.42 2.63 18.84
N GLN A 61 -1.23 3.63 19.21
CA GLN A 61 -1.67 4.66 18.26
C GLN A 61 -0.50 5.38 17.57
N SER A 62 0.60 5.61 18.29
CA SER A 62 1.82 6.23 17.74
C SER A 62 2.49 5.35 16.68
N GLU A 63 2.53 4.03 16.90
CA GLU A 63 3.07 3.08 15.92
C GLU A 63 2.21 3.07 14.66
N ARG A 64 0.87 3.06 14.82
CA ARG A 64 -0.06 3.17 13.70
C ARG A 64 0.17 4.43 12.86
N GLN A 65 0.28 5.58 13.50
CA GLN A 65 0.54 6.85 12.81
C GLN A 65 1.86 6.81 12.04
N GLN A 66 2.90 6.21 12.61
CA GLN A 66 4.18 6.05 11.92
C GLN A 66 4.07 5.12 10.71
N MET A 67 3.30 4.04 10.81
CA MET A 67 3.04 3.13 9.69
C MET A 67 2.29 3.85 8.57
N GLU A 68 1.26 4.63 8.90
CA GLU A 68 0.49 5.44 7.94
C GLU A 68 1.38 6.46 7.22
N MET A 69 2.25 7.18 7.95
CA MET A 69 3.23 8.10 7.36
C MET A 69 4.20 7.39 6.40
N ASN A 70 4.68 6.19 6.77
CA ASN A 70 5.57 5.42 5.91
C ASN A 70 4.87 4.99 4.61
N VAL A 71 3.61 4.59 4.70
CA VAL A 71 2.78 4.23 3.54
C VAL A 71 2.52 5.44 2.65
N GLU A 72 2.17 6.58 3.23
CA GLU A 72 1.99 7.83 2.49
C GLU A 72 3.24 8.16 1.66
N TYR A 73 4.42 8.14 2.29
CA TYR A 73 5.68 8.39 1.61
C TYR A 73 5.97 7.36 0.49
N ALA A 74 5.74 6.07 0.76
CA ALA A 74 5.97 5.00 -0.20
C ALA A 74 5.06 5.13 -1.44
N VAL A 75 3.76 5.40 -1.22
CA VAL A 75 2.76 5.58 -2.27
C VAL A 75 3.08 6.82 -3.11
N GLU A 76 3.41 7.95 -2.50
CA GLU A 76 3.79 9.16 -3.24
C GLU A 76 5.01 8.96 -4.12
N LYS A 77 6.03 8.26 -3.59
CA LYS A 77 7.23 7.97 -4.36
C LYS A 77 6.95 7.01 -5.52
N ALA A 78 6.08 6.02 -5.32
CA ALA A 78 5.67 5.11 -6.37
C ALA A 78 4.84 5.80 -7.46
N ILE A 79 3.90 6.70 -7.09
CA ILE A 79 3.15 7.52 -8.05
C ILE A 79 4.10 8.37 -8.90
N LYS A 80 5.05 9.07 -8.27
CA LYS A 80 6.05 9.88 -9.00
C LYS A 80 6.84 9.07 -10.01
N PHE A 81 7.22 7.84 -9.66
CA PHE A 81 7.93 6.94 -10.56
C PHE A 81 7.05 6.52 -11.74
N LEU A 82 5.82 6.05 -11.48
CA LEU A 82 4.92 5.59 -12.54
C LEU A 82 4.53 6.73 -13.50
N ASP A 83 4.19 7.91 -12.98
CA ASP A 83 3.85 9.07 -13.80
C ASP A 83 5.05 9.57 -14.65
N GLN A 84 6.29 9.31 -14.24
CA GLN A 84 7.49 9.59 -15.07
C GLN A 84 7.68 8.55 -16.17
N VAL A 85 7.42 7.27 -15.87
CA VAL A 85 7.52 6.18 -16.87
C VAL A 85 6.49 6.37 -17.97
N VAL A 86 5.23 6.65 -17.62
CA VAL A 86 4.15 6.88 -18.60
C VAL A 86 4.49 8.01 -19.56
N LYS A 87 5.04 9.14 -19.07
CA LYS A 87 5.45 10.26 -19.93
C LYS A 87 6.54 9.89 -20.93
N LYS A 88 7.42 8.95 -20.58
CA LYS A 88 8.53 8.52 -21.43
C LYS A 88 8.07 7.57 -22.53
N ASP A 89 7.00 6.82 -22.31
CA ASP A 89 6.42 5.92 -23.32
C ASP A 89 5.54 6.68 -24.34
N GLU A 90 5.14 7.93 -24.03
CA GLU A 90 4.37 8.82 -24.91
C GLU A 90 5.25 9.73 -25.81
N GLU A 91 6.56 9.83 -25.56
CA GLU A 91 7.56 10.57 -26.36
C GLU A 91 8.25 9.70 -27.43
#